data_AF-A0A2Z4MSG0-F1
#
_entry.id   AF-A0A2Z4MSG0-F1
#
_cell.length_a   1.000
_cell.length_b   1.000
_cell.length_c   1.000
_cell.angle_alpha   90.00
_cell.angle_beta   90.00
_cell.angle_gamma   90.00
#
_symmetry.space_group_name_H-M   'P 1'
#
loop_
_entity.id
_entity.type
_entity.pdbx_description
1 polymer ?
#
loop_
_entity_poly.entity_id
_entity_poly.type
_entity_poly.pdbx_seq_one_letter_code
_entity_poly.pdbx_strand_id
1 'polypeptide(L)'
;MFQALTNASVRMVQRYLPDAFLFAVILTFLVFVAGIFINGKTPMEMVNYWGGGFWSLLSFTMQMVLILITGHTLASTNICKRGLNALGSLAKTPGQAIVLVTLVSCVANWINWGFGLVISALLARVLANQVEKVDYRLLVASAYGGFVVWHGGLAGSVPLTIATEKHSLENIIGVIPTTETMFSPMNLTIVAAIMIVLPIVNRFMMPAEKDTIVFAGEGIAQQEMAAATDYAVDNTPASKMENSRLISILVSALGIIYLVFYFADKGFKLNLDVVIMGFLFLGILLHGTPRKFLDAMNEAVKTTTGIVVQFPFYAGIIGMMTASGLAASISQWFISISTPTTFPLFTFWSAGLLNIFIPSGGGQWAVQGPIMLPVATELGVSHAKVAMAIAWGDAWTNLIQPFWALPVLALAGLGARDIMGYCLMMLIVTGAIISLGFLLF
;
A
#
# COMPACT_ATOMS: atom_id res chain seq x y z
N MET A 1 -29.17 9.26 -0.62
CA MET A 1 -28.69 8.12 -1.45
C MET A 1 -27.25 7.74 -1.12
N PHE A 2 -26.27 8.63 -1.26
CA PHE A 2 -24.85 8.32 -1.00
C PHE A 2 -24.58 7.75 0.41
N GLN A 3 -25.08 8.40 1.47
CA GLN A 3 -24.90 7.91 2.84
C GLN A 3 -25.59 6.56 3.11
N ALA A 4 -26.70 6.28 2.42
CA ALA A 4 -27.36 4.97 2.51
C ALA A 4 -26.52 3.87 1.85
N LEU A 5 -25.86 4.18 0.72
CA LEU A 5 -24.89 3.28 0.08
C LEU A 5 -23.66 3.06 0.96
N THR A 6 -23.09 4.13 1.55
CA THR A 6 -21.98 4.00 2.51
C THR A 6 -22.38 3.10 3.69
N ASN A 7 -23.54 3.32 4.30
CA ASN A 7 -24.03 2.51 5.42
C ASN A 7 -24.35 1.06 5.00
N ALA A 8 -24.77 0.84 3.75
CA ALA A 8 -24.95 -0.52 3.21
C ALA A 8 -23.60 -1.23 3.02
N SER A 9 -22.61 -0.55 2.44
CA SER A 9 -21.24 -1.06 2.27
C SER A 9 -20.59 -1.42 3.60
N VAL A 10 -20.67 -0.55 4.60
CA VAL A 10 -20.16 -0.80 5.96
C VAL A 10 -20.86 -2.03 6.58
N ARG A 11 -22.20 -2.10 6.53
CA ARG A 11 -22.94 -3.24 7.08
C ARG A 11 -22.62 -4.56 6.37
N MET A 12 -22.47 -4.53 5.05
CA MET A 12 -22.11 -5.71 4.25
C MET A 12 -20.73 -6.22 4.66
N VAL A 13 -19.73 -5.34 4.68
CA VAL A 13 -18.35 -5.68 5.05
C VAL A 13 -18.28 -6.20 6.48
N GLN A 14 -18.92 -5.52 7.44
CA GLN A 14 -18.91 -5.97 8.84
C GLN A 14 -19.52 -7.35 9.02
N ARG A 15 -20.52 -7.71 8.20
CA ARG A 15 -21.22 -9.00 8.29
C ARG A 15 -20.50 -10.14 7.57
N TYR A 16 -19.85 -9.86 6.44
CA TYR A 16 -19.36 -10.91 5.53
C TYR A 16 -17.85 -10.95 5.33
N LEU A 17 -17.11 -9.85 5.58
CA LEU A 17 -15.66 -9.85 5.40
C LEU A 17 -15.02 -10.66 6.53
N PRO A 18 -14.31 -11.77 6.26
CA PRO A 18 -13.60 -12.51 7.29
C PRO A 18 -12.43 -11.72 7.86
N ASP A 19 -11.76 -12.27 8.88
CA ASP A 19 -10.44 -11.75 9.28
C ASP A 19 -9.45 -11.80 8.09
N ALA A 20 -8.46 -10.93 8.04
CA ALA A 20 -7.52 -10.84 6.93
C ALA A 20 -6.74 -12.14 6.67
N PHE A 21 -6.36 -12.87 7.73
CA PHE A 21 -5.72 -14.18 7.55
C PHE A 21 -6.70 -15.20 6.99
N LEU A 22 -7.91 -15.27 7.55
CA LEU A 22 -8.94 -16.16 7.06
C LEU A 22 -9.35 -15.84 5.62
N PHE A 23 -9.32 -14.56 5.23
CA PHE A 23 -9.51 -14.13 3.84
C PHE A 23 -8.50 -14.79 2.90
N ALA A 24 -7.20 -14.74 3.23
CA ALA A 24 -6.14 -15.38 2.44
C ALA A 24 -6.31 -16.91 2.37
N VAL A 25 -6.76 -17.55 3.45
CA VAL A 25 -7.04 -19.00 3.47
C VAL A 25 -8.21 -19.36 2.56
N ILE A 26 -9.32 -18.63 2.64
CA ILE A 26 -10.49 -18.84 1.77
C ILE A 26 -10.09 -18.64 0.30
N LEU A 27 -9.31 -17.60 0.02
CA LEU A 27 -8.83 -17.30 -1.31
C LEU A 27 -7.93 -18.41 -1.87
N THR A 28 -7.09 -19.01 -1.00
CA THR A 28 -6.28 -20.19 -1.35
C THR A 28 -7.16 -21.34 -1.83
N PHE A 29 -8.20 -21.70 -1.07
CA PHE A 29 -9.09 -22.79 -1.47
C PHE A 29 -9.93 -22.45 -2.70
N LEU A 30 -10.36 -21.19 -2.86
CA LEU A 30 -11.08 -20.76 -4.04
C LEU A 30 -10.23 -20.94 -5.31
N VAL A 31 -8.97 -20.49 -5.28
CA VAL A 31 -8.05 -20.65 -6.41
C VAL A 31 -7.69 -22.12 -6.65
N PHE A 32 -7.52 -22.90 -5.58
CA PHE A 32 -7.31 -24.34 -5.67
C PHE A 32 -8.44 -25.04 -6.45
N VAL A 33 -9.69 -24.77 -6.05
CA VAL A 33 -10.89 -25.31 -6.70
C VAL A 33 -11.03 -24.81 -8.13
N ALA A 34 -10.81 -23.51 -8.36
CA ALA A 34 -10.87 -22.92 -9.69
C ALA A 34 -9.86 -23.56 -10.65
N GLY A 35 -8.63 -23.84 -10.20
CA GLY A 35 -7.62 -24.45 -11.06
C GLY A 35 -7.98 -25.86 -11.49
N ILE A 36 -8.70 -26.60 -10.65
CA ILE A 36 -9.21 -27.94 -10.97
C ILE A 36 -10.33 -27.86 -12.02
N PHE A 37 -11.35 -27.05 -11.76
CA PHE A 37 -12.57 -27.06 -12.59
C PHE A 37 -12.46 -26.22 -13.86
N ILE A 38 -11.70 -25.12 -13.86
CA ILE A 38 -11.56 -24.22 -15.01
C ILE A 38 -10.40 -24.63 -15.90
N ASN A 39 -9.25 -24.99 -15.31
CA ASN A 39 -8.02 -25.29 -16.04
C ASN A 39 -7.66 -26.79 -16.05
N GLY A 40 -8.55 -27.65 -15.51
CA GLY A 40 -8.40 -29.10 -15.58
C GLY A 40 -7.21 -29.67 -14.82
N LYS A 41 -6.68 -28.93 -13.83
CA LYS A 41 -5.54 -29.38 -13.03
C LYS A 41 -5.96 -30.44 -12.02
N THR A 42 -5.07 -31.38 -11.71
CA THR A 42 -5.31 -32.34 -10.64
C THR A 42 -5.17 -31.67 -9.27
N PRO A 43 -5.82 -32.20 -8.21
CA PRO A 43 -5.63 -31.70 -6.85
C PRO A 43 -4.16 -31.62 -6.42
N MET A 44 -3.35 -32.62 -6.79
CA MET A 44 -1.93 -32.66 -6.41
C MET A 44 -1.09 -31.63 -7.17
N GLU A 45 -1.39 -31.36 -8.45
CA GLU A 45 -0.74 -30.26 -9.17
C GLU A 45 -1.00 -28.92 -8.48
N MET A 46 -2.24 -28.65 -8.07
CA MET A 46 -2.56 -27.41 -7.36
C MET A 46 -1.85 -27.30 -6.01
N VAL A 47 -1.70 -28.40 -5.26
CA VAL A 47 -0.87 -28.42 -4.04
C VAL A 47 0.59 -28.10 -4.36
N ASN A 48 1.15 -28.71 -5.41
CA ASN A 48 2.53 -28.48 -5.81
C ASN A 48 2.77 -27.03 -6.28
N TYR A 49 1.83 -26.45 -7.03
CA TYR A 49 1.91 -25.04 -7.43
C TYR A 49 1.85 -24.09 -6.24
N TRP A 50 0.99 -24.38 -5.26
CA TRP A 50 0.91 -23.61 -4.01
C TRP A 50 2.21 -23.71 -3.21
N GLY A 51 2.70 -24.93 -2.97
CA GLY A 51 3.92 -25.17 -2.21
C GLY A 51 5.17 -24.59 -2.88
N GLY A 52 5.28 -24.70 -4.21
CA GLY A 52 6.37 -24.11 -4.99
C GLY A 52 6.36 -22.58 -4.98
N GLY A 53 5.18 -21.95 -4.89
CA GLY A 53 5.04 -20.49 -4.81
C GLY A 53 5.21 -19.92 -3.39
N PHE A 54 4.99 -20.72 -2.34
CA PHE A 54 4.80 -20.26 -0.95
C PHE A 54 5.93 -19.38 -0.40
N TRP A 55 7.18 -19.62 -0.81
CA TRP A 55 8.35 -18.88 -0.33
C TRP A 55 8.88 -17.83 -1.31
N SER A 56 8.19 -17.62 -2.43
CA SER A 56 8.67 -16.75 -3.52
C SER A 56 8.73 -15.26 -3.16
N LEU A 57 8.03 -14.83 -2.10
CA LEU A 57 7.98 -13.44 -1.66
C LEU A 57 8.83 -13.10 -0.42
N LEU A 58 9.68 -14.02 0.08
CA LEU A 58 10.40 -13.81 1.35
C LEU A 58 11.17 -12.49 1.45
N SER A 59 11.90 -12.10 0.41
CA SER A 59 12.65 -10.83 0.39
C SER A 59 11.71 -9.63 0.46
N PHE A 60 10.63 -9.64 -0.33
CA PHE A 60 9.61 -8.60 -0.33
C PHE A 60 8.87 -8.51 1.02
N THR A 61 8.55 -9.65 1.63
CA THR A 61 7.98 -9.71 2.98
C THR A 61 8.88 -9.02 3.99
N MET A 62 10.20 -9.27 3.95
CA MET A 62 11.14 -8.64 4.87
C MET A 62 11.24 -7.13 4.64
N GLN A 63 11.21 -6.67 3.38
CA GLN A 63 11.15 -5.24 3.07
C GLN A 63 9.88 -4.60 3.66
N MET A 64 8.73 -5.27 3.56
CA MET A 64 7.45 -4.79 4.11
C MET A 64 7.42 -4.78 5.65
N VAL A 65 8.05 -5.76 6.28
CA VAL A 65 8.26 -5.80 7.73
C VAL A 65 9.15 -4.63 8.16
N LEU A 66 10.30 -4.45 7.50
CA LEU A 66 11.27 -3.43 7.86
C LEU A 66 10.74 -2.01 7.61
N ILE A 67 10.02 -1.75 6.53
CA ILE A 67 9.48 -0.41 6.25
C ILE A 67 8.44 0.00 7.27
N LEU A 68 7.58 -0.93 7.71
CA LEU A 68 6.61 -0.68 8.77
C LEU A 68 7.30 -0.42 10.11
N ILE A 69 8.24 -1.30 10.50
CA ILE A 69 8.95 -1.18 11.78
C ILE A 69 9.76 0.11 11.83
N THR A 70 10.61 0.36 10.83
CA THR A 70 11.48 1.54 10.80
C THR A 70 10.67 2.83 10.66
N GLY A 71 9.58 2.81 9.89
CA GLY A 71 8.65 3.92 9.77
C GLY A 71 7.93 4.26 11.08
N HIS A 72 7.41 3.25 11.79
CA HIS A 72 6.80 3.42 13.11
C HIS A 72 7.81 3.95 14.14
N THR A 73 9.02 3.40 14.14
CA THR A 73 10.10 3.86 15.04
C THR A 73 10.44 5.32 14.77
N LEU A 74 10.70 5.70 13.52
CA LEU A 74 11.01 7.09 13.15
C LEU A 74 9.87 8.04 13.57
N ALA A 75 8.63 7.64 13.36
CA ALA A 75 7.46 8.42 13.73
C ALA A 75 7.31 8.67 15.22
N SER A 76 7.84 7.77 16.04
CA SER A 76 7.83 7.86 17.50
C SER A 76 8.86 8.88 18.03
N THR A 77 9.69 9.46 17.16
CA THR A 77 10.63 10.53 17.53
C THR A 77 9.90 11.84 17.85
N ASN A 78 10.50 12.63 18.75
CA ASN A 78 9.95 13.95 19.12
C ASN A 78 9.84 14.91 17.93
N ILE A 79 10.75 14.81 16.95
CA ILE A 79 10.75 15.68 15.77
C ILE A 79 9.60 15.32 14.83
N CYS A 80 9.41 14.04 14.52
CA CYS A 80 8.30 13.60 13.68
C CYS A 80 6.95 13.91 14.34
N LYS A 81 6.81 13.69 15.65
CA LYS A 81 5.61 14.09 16.41
C LYS A 81 5.32 15.58 16.28
N ARG A 82 6.32 16.45 16.42
CA ARG A 82 6.15 17.90 16.24
C ARG A 82 5.69 18.25 14.83
N GLY A 83 6.30 17.65 13.81
CA GLY A 83 5.91 17.86 12.41
C GLY A 83 4.49 17.41 12.10
N LEU A 84 4.12 16.20 12.55
CA LEU A 84 2.76 15.67 12.39
C LEU A 84 1.73 16.49 13.17
N ASN A 85 2.07 16.95 14.38
CA ASN A 85 1.21 17.84 15.16
C ASN A 85 1.00 19.20 14.48
N ALA A 86 2.04 19.76 13.87
CA ALA A 86 1.92 21.00 13.10
C ALA A 86 0.98 20.82 11.89
N LEU A 87 1.14 19.73 11.14
CA LEU A 87 0.23 19.39 10.04
C LEU A 87 -1.21 19.18 10.54
N GLY A 88 -1.39 18.39 11.62
CA GLY A 88 -2.69 18.13 12.22
C GLY A 88 -3.42 19.41 12.65
N SER A 89 -2.67 20.40 13.13
CA SER A 89 -3.24 21.66 13.59
C SER A 89 -3.91 22.51 12.50
N LEU A 90 -3.66 22.19 11.22
CA LEU A 90 -4.33 22.81 10.06
C LEU A 90 -5.81 22.44 9.96
N ALA A 91 -6.22 21.30 10.50
CA ALA A 91 -7.61 20.87 10.54
C ALA A 91 -8.27 21.28 11.87
N LYS A 92 -9.39 22.00 11.80
CA LYS A 92 -10.17 22.43 12.98
C LYS A 92 -11.54 21.74 13.09
N THR A 93 -11.97 21.07 12.03
CA THR A 93 -13.27 20.39 11.96
C THR A 93 -13.11 18.96 11.46
N PRO A 94 -14.00 18.02 11.83
CA PRO A 94 -13.93 16.63 11.39
C PRO A 94 -13.76 16.48 9.87
N GLY A 95 -14.55 17.22 9.09
CA GLY A 95 -14.43 17.13 7.64
C GLY A 95 -13.18 17.79 7.07
N GLN A 96 -12.55 18.75 7.75
CA GLN A 96 -11.23 19.25 7.35
C GLN A 96 -10.15 18.19 7.64
N ALA A 97 -10.27 17.45 8.75
CA ALA A 97 -9.36 16.36 9.08
C ALA A 97 -9.40 15.26 8.00
N ILE A 98 -10.61 14.86 7.58
CA ILE A 98 -10.80 13.89 6.50
C ILE A 98 -10.16 14.36 5.19
N VAL A 99 -10.40 15.61 4.78
CA VAL A 99 -9.84 16.17 3.54
C VAL A 99 -8.31 16.23 3.62
N LEU A 100 -7.77 16.76 4.73
CA LEU A 100 -6.34 16.92 4.93
C LEU A 100 -5.60 15.58 4.89
N VAL A 101 -6.08 14.59 5.64
CA VAL A 101 -5.42 13.27 5.67
C VAL A 101 -5.48 12.59 4.31
N THR A 102 -6.60 12.74 3.57
CA THR A 102 -6.75 12.17 2.22
C THR A 102 -5.75 12.79 1.25
N LEU A 103 -5.61 14.12 1.26
CA LEU A 103 -4.68 14.83 0.38
C LEU A 103 -3.22 14.49 0.69
N VAL A 104 -2.83 14.52 1.98
CA VAL A 104 -1.48 14.14 2.40
C VAL A 104 -1.20 12.69 2.01
N SER A 105 -2.17 11.79 2.19
CA SER A 105 -2.02 10.40 1.78
C SER A 105 -1.82 10.27 0.26
N CYS A 106 -2.65 10.92 -0.55
CA CYS A 106 -2.50 10.85 -2.02
C CYS A 106 -1.14 11.36 -2.48
N VAL A 107 -0.71 12.53 -1.98
CA VAL A 107 0.58 13.12 -2.37
C VAL A 107 1.74 12.23 -1.93
N ALA A 108 1.72 11.77 -0.68
CA ALA A 108 2.79 10.93 -0.16
C ALA A 108 2.87 9.58 -0.91
N ASN A 109 1.73 8.93 -1.18
CA ASN A 109 1.68 7.68 -1.94
C ASN A 109 2.04 7.86 -3.43
N TRP A 110 1.71 9.01 -4.03
CA TRP A 110 2.13 9.33 -5.39
C TRP A 110 3.66 9.51 -5.49
N ILE A 111 4.32 10.04 -4.45
CA ILE A 111 5.79 10.12 -4.41
C ILE A 111 6.40 8.74 -4.14
N ASN A 112 5.97 8.09 -3.07
CA ASN A 112 6.43 6.75 -2.70
C ASN A 112 5.42 6.10 -1.76
N TRP A 113 4.87 4.97 -2.17
CA TRP A 113 3.79 4.32 -1.42
C TRP A 113 4.21 3.77 -0.05
N GLY A 114 5.44 3.28 0.08
CA GLY A 114 5.94 2.77 1.36
C GLY A 114 6.01 3.87 2.41
N PHE A 115 6.50 5.05 2.01
CA PHE A 115 6.47 6.26 2.82
C PHE A 115 5.03 6.76 3.07
N GLY A 116 4.19 6.76 2.03
CA GLY A 116 2.82 7.29 2.08
C GLY A 116 1.90 6.57 3.06
N LEU A 117 1.93 5.24 3.09
CA LEU A 117 1.14 4.43 4.03
C LEU A 117 1.49 4.73 5.50
N VAL A 118 2.78 4.88 5.82
CA VAL A 118 3.22 5.16 7.19
C VAL A 118 2.80 6.57 7.61
N ILE A 119 3.18 7.60 6.84
CA ILE A 119 2.92 9.00 7.20
C ILE A 119 1.43 9.31 7.32
N SER A 120 0.60 8.77 6.42
CA SER A 120 -0.84 8.98 6.46
C SER A 120 -1.50 8.33 7.68
N ALA A 121 -1.08 7.12 8.07
CA ALA A 121 -1.60 6.44 9.27
C ALA A 121 -1.28 7.22 10.55
N LEU A 122 -0.07 7.77 10.64
CA LEU A 122 0.36 8.56 11.79
C LEU A 122 -0.38 9.90 11.87
N LEU A 123 -0.56 10.56 10.72
CA LEU A 123 -1.36 11.79 10.64
C LEU A 123 -2.81 11.53 11.04
N ALA A 124 -3.41 10.40 10.64
CA ALA A 124 -4.75 10.02 11.07
C ALA A 124 -4.84 9.92 12.60
N ARG A 125 -3.84 9.33 13.28
CA ARG A 125 -3.82 9.29 14.75
C ARG A 125 -3.70 10.67 15.38
N VAL A 126 -2.84 11.53 14.84
CA VAL A 126 -2.70 12.90 15.35
C VAL A 126 -4.02 13.67 15.21
N LEU A 127 -4.65 13.59 14.04
CA LEU A 127 -5.94 14.23 13.79
C LEU A 127 -7.06 13.68 14.69
N ALA A 128 -7.05 12.38 14.98
CA ALA A 128 -8.00 11.76 15.90
C ALA A 128 -7.90 12.30 17.34
N ASN A 129 -6.70 12.73 17.77
CA ASN A 129 -6.48 13.32 19.09
C ASN A 129 -6.76 14.83 19.13
N GLN A 130 -6.60 15.53 18.01
CA GLN A 130 -6.72 16.99 17.96
C GLN A 130 -8.10 17.48 17.52
N VAL A 131 -8.84 16.68 16.76
CA VAL A 131 -10.13 17.07 16.18
C VAL A 131 -11.23 16.26 16.85
N GLU A 132 -11.96 16.91 17.76
CA GLU A 132 -13.10 16.29 18.43
C GLU A 132 -14.14 15.78 17.42
N LYS A 133 -14.78 14.65 17.75
CA LYS A 133 -15.89 14.06 16.98
C LYS A 133 -15.55 13.65 15.53
N VAL A 134 -14.28 13.52 15.18
CA VAL A 134 -13.90 12.88 13.91
C VAL A 134 -14.14 11.37 14.00
N ASP A 135 -14.83 10.80 13.00
CA ASP A 135 -15.00 9.34 12.93
C ASP A 135 -13.66 8.69 12.62
N TYR A 136 -13.16 7.93 13.58
CA TYR A 136 -11.82 7.37 13.51
C TYR A 136 -11.68 6.33 12.40
N ARG A 137 -12.74 5.56 12.14
CA ARG A 137 -12.74 4.53 11.08
C ARG A 137 -12.63 5.19 9.71
N LEU A 138 -13.43 6.22 9.44
CA LEU A 138 -13.36 6.96 8.18
C LEU A 138 -12.04 7.72 8.03
N LEU A 139 -11.48 8.25 9.13
CA LEU A 139 -10.19 8.93 9.11
C LEU A 139 -9.06 7.98 8.72
N VAL A 140 -9.04 6.77 9.30
CA VAL A 140 -8.07 5.71 8.95
C VAL A 140 -8.33 5.18 7.54
N ALA A 141 -9.59 5.00 7.14
CA ALA A 141 -9.94 4.64 5.77
C ALA A 141 -9.45 5.69 4.76
N SER A 142 -9.54 6.97 5.11
CA SER A 142 -9.08 8.09 4.27
C SER A 142 -7.57 8.14 4.14
N ALA A 143 -6.85 7.84 5.23
CA ALA A 143 -5.41 7.67 5.21
C ALA A 143 -4.97 6.50 4.33
N TYR A 144 -5.64 5.35 4.45
CA TYR A 144 -5.36 4.20 3.60
C TYR A 144 -5.75 4.44 2.13
N GLY A 145 -6.91 5.05 1.88
CA GLY A 145 -7.51 5.20 0.57
C GLY A 145 -6.68 6.02 -0.43
N GLY A 146 -5.86 6.95 0.06
CA GLY A 146 -4.91 7.67 -0.80
C GLY A 146 -3.82 6.78 -1.41
N PHE A 147 -3.66 5.54 -0.94
CA PHE A 147 -2.79 4.55 -1.58
C PHE A 147 -3.16 4.31 -3.05
N VAL A 148 -4.44 4.45 -3.44
CA VAL A 148 -4.92 4.14 -4.81
C VAL A 148 -4.14 4.82 -5.95
N VAL A 149 -3.50 5.97 -5.71
CA VAL A 149 -2.73 6.69 -6.75
C VAL A 149 -1.29 6.22 -6.91
N TRP A 150 -0.84 5.24 -6.12
CA TRP A 150 0.57 4.89 -6.00
C TRP A 150 1.21 4.44 -7.32
N HIS A 151 0.49 3.63 -8.09
CA HIS A 151 1.05 3.02 -9.30
C HIS A 151 1.03 3.99 -10.49
N GLY A 152 0.15 4.99 -10.45
CA GLY A 152 0.21 6.17 -11.30
C GLY A 152 1.25 7.21 -10.84
N GLY A 153 2.00 6.93 -9.77
CA GLY A 153 2.98 7.81 -9.16
C GLY A 153 4.44 7.47 -9.45
N LEU A 154 5.34 8.23 -8.84
CA LEU A 154 6.80 8.17 -8.99
C LEU A 154 7.41 6.81 -8.62
N ALA A 155 6.70 6.01 -7.82
CA ALA A 155 7.10 4.68 -7.38
C ALA A 155 6.31 3.54 -8.05
N GLY A 156 5.65 3.80 -9.18
CA GLY A 156 4.88 2.80 -9.91
C GLY A 156 5.76 1.68 -10.48
N SER A 157 5.48 0.43 -10.09
CA SER A 157 6.35 -0.71 -10.41
C SER A 157 6.45 -1.00 -11.92
N VAL A 158 5.31 -1.26 -12.57
CA VAL A 158 5.15 -1.42 -14.03
C VAL A 158 5.83 -0.29 -14.84
N PRO A 159 5.47 0.99 -14.70
CA PRO A 159 6.04 2.04 -15.55
C PRO A 159 7.55 2.21 -15.36
N LEU A 160 8.07 2.00 -14.15
CA LEU A 160 9.52 2.01 -13.91
C LEU A 160 10.23 0.80 -14.53
N THR A 161 9.58 -0.36 -14.52
CA THR A 161 10.14 -1.59 -15.10
C THR A 161 10.31 -1.45 -16.61
N ILE A 162 9.29 -0.97 -17.32
CA ILE A 162 9.36 -0.82 -18.78
C ILE A 162 10.20 0.37 -19.24
N ALA A 163 10.50 1.31 -18.34
CA ALA A 163 11.42 2.41 -18.59
C ALA A 163 12.89 2.03 -18.35
N THR A 164 13.17 0.79 -17.93
CA THR A 164 14.51 0.31 -17.62
C THR A 164 14.97 -0.70 -18.68
N GLU A 165 16.16 -0.52 -19.23
CA GLU A 165 16.78 -1.50 -20.14
C GLU A 165 16.85 -2.92 -19.52
N LYS A 166 16.85 -3.92 -20.38
CA LYS A 166 16.92 -5.37 -20.09
C LYS A 166 15.71 -5.91 -19.32
N HIS A 167 14.57 -5.22 -19.39
CA HIS A 167 13.33 -5.77 -18.85
C HIS A 167 12.85 -6.95 -19.71
N SER A 168 12.10 -7.87 -19.10
CA SER A 168 11.71 -9.16 -19.71
C SER A 168 10.90 -9.06 -21.01
N LEU A 169 10.34 -7.89 -21.30
CA LEU A 169 9.45 -7.63 -22.44
C LEU A 169 10.04 -6.63 -23.43
N GLU A 170 11.31 -6.24 -23.27
CA GLU A 170 11.95 -5.22 -24.11
C GLU A 170 11.96 -5.62 -25.59
N ASN A 171 12.13 -6.91 -25.89
CA ASN A 171 12.09 -7.42 -27.26
C ASN A 171 10.71 -7.26 -27.93
N ILE A 172 9.64 -7.04 -27.16
CA ILE A 172 8.27 -6.89 -27.66
C ILE A 172 7.90 -5.40 -27.76
N ILE A 173 8.25 -4.60 -26.75
CA ILE A 173 7.75 -3.22 -26.62
C ILE A 173 8.85 -2.15 -26.64
N GLY A 174 10.12 -2.55 -26.70
CA GLY A 174 11.25 -1.66 -26.47
C GLY A 174 11.26 -1.07 -25.05
N VAL A 175 12.14 -0.10 -24.81
CA VAL A 175 12.12 0.67 -23.57
C VAL A 175 11.13 1.83 -23.72
N ILE A 176 10.11 1.86 -22.85
CA ILE A 176 9.07 2.92 -22.87
C ILE A 176 9.42 3.96 -21.79
N PRO A 177 9.73 5.21 -22.17
CA PRO A 177 10.11 6.24 -21.21
C PRO A 177 8.95 6.64 -20.29
N THR A 178 9.28 7.15 -19.10
CA THR A 178 8.27 7.59 -18.11
C THR A 178 7.40 8.74 -18.60
N THR A 179 7.85 9.48 -19.62
CA THR A 179 7.09 10.53 -20.31
C THR A 179 5.85 9.99 -21.03
N GLU A 180 5.87 8.73 -21.47
CA GLU A 180 4.75 8.06 -22.14
C GLU A 180 3.84 7.31 -21.16
N THR A 181 4.27 7.13 -19.91
CA THR A 181 3.54 6.39 -18.87
C THR A 181 3.11 7.31 -17.71
N MET A 182 3.97 7.46 -16.71
CA MET A 182 3.70 8.20 -15.47
C MET A 182 3.43 9.69 -15.71
N PHE A 183 4.14 10.30 -16.65
CA PHE A 183 3.97 11.70 -17.00
C PHE A 183 3.11 11.90 -18.25
N SER A 184 2.43 10.84 -18.72
CA SER A 184 1.47 10.97 -19.82
C SER A 184 0.28 11.84 -19.41
N PRO A 185 -0.33 12.59 -20.35
CA PRO A 185 -1.53 13.38 -20.08
C PRO A 185 -2.68 12.55 -19.50
N MET A 186 -2.87 11.33 -20.00
CA MET A 186 -3.88 10.40 -19.49
C MET A 186 -3.66 10.10 -18.01
N ASN A 187 -2.45 9.65 -17.64
CA ASN A 187 -2.16 9.28 -16.26
C ASN A 187 -2.27 10.48 -15.31
N LEU A 188 -1.67 11.62 -15.67
CA LEU A 188 -1.73 12.83 -14.84
C LEU A 188 -3.16 13.33 -14.66
N THR A 189 -4.01 13.20 -15.68
CA THR A 189 -5.44 13.55 -15.58
C THR A 189 -6.16 12.62 -14.58
N ILE A 190 -5.92 11.31 -14.64
CA ILE A 190 -6.50 10.35 -13.68
C ILE A 190 -6.03 10.67 -12.25
N VAL A 191 -4.72 10.86 -12.04
CA VAL A 191 -4.16 11.21 -10.73
C VAL A 191 -4.78 12.49 -10.19
N ALA A 192 -4.81 13.56 -10.99
CA ALA A 192 -5.37 14.85 -10.58
C ALA A 192 -6.86 14.74 -10.25
N ALA A 193 -7.63 14.02 -11.07
CA ALA A 193 -9.04 13.77 -10.83
C ALA A 193 -9.26 13.04 -9.50
N ILE A 194 -8.48 12.00 -9.20
CA ILE A 194 -8.57 11.29 -7.91
C ILE A 194 -8.16 12.19 -6.74
N MET A 195 -7.07 12.96 -6.86
CA MET A 195 -6.62 13.88 -5.81
C MET A 195 -7.66 14.97 -5.47
N ILE A 196 -8.51 15.34 -6.43
CA ILE A 196 -9.62 16.29 -6.20
C ILE A 196 -10.87 15.59 -5.68
N VAL A 197 -11.28 14.49 -6.30
CA VAL A 197 -12.57 13.85 -6.02
C VAL A 197 -12.52 13.03 -4.74
N LEU A 198 -11.43 12.32 -4.45
CA LEU A 198 -11.35 11.41 -3.31
C LEU A 198 -11.52 12.12 -1.94
N PRO A 199 -10.89 13.29 -1.67
CA PRO A 199 -11.15 14.02 -0.43
C PRO A 199 -12.61 14.47 -0.27
N ILE A 200 -13.26 14.84 -1.38
CA ILE A 200 -14.67 15.25 -1.40
C ILE A 200 -15.57 14.05 -1.08
N VAL A 201 -15.32 12.91 -1.73
CA VAL A 201 -16.03 11.64 -1.49
C VAL A 201 -15.89 11.21 -0.03
N ASN A 202 -14.66 11.23 0.50
CA ASN A 202 -14.39 10.87 1.89
C ASN A 202 -15.13 11.80 2.86
N ARG A 203 -15.15 13.11 2.59
CA ARG A 203 -15.93 14.05 3.39
C ARG A 203 -17.43 13.75 3.35
N PHE A 204 -17.98 13.37 2.20
CA PHE A 204 -19.40 13.00 2.09
C PHE A 204 -19.75 11.67 2.74
N MET A 205 -18.76 10.82 3.06
CA MET A 205 -18.97 9.57 3.79
C MET A 205 -19.03 9.74 5.31
N MET A 206 -18.85 10.97 5.82
CA MET A 206 -18.93 11.21 7.26
C MET A 206 -20.26 10.70 7.84
N PRO A 207 -20.23 9.86 8.90
CA PRO A 207 -21.44 9.40 9.54
C PRO A 207 -22.14 10.55 10.26
N ALA A 208 -23.42 10.33 10.61
CA ALA A 208 -24.12 11.22 11.51
C ALA A 208 -23.42 11.21 12.89
N GLU A 209 -23.48 12.32 13.62
CA GLU A 209 -22.75 12.49 14.88
C GLU A 209 -23.03 11.38 15.92
N LYS A 210 -24.25 10.85 15.95
CA LYS A 210 -24.66 9.74 16.83
C LYS A 210 -24.00 8.39 16.49
N ASP A 211 -23.56 8.21 15.24
CA ASP A 211 -22.97 6.98 14.70
C ASP A 211 -21.44 7.10 14.57
N THR A 212 -20.89 8.27 14.90
CA THR A 212 -19.46 8.56 14.93
C THR A 212 -18.77 7.74 16.00
N ILE A 213 -17.77 6.96 15.61
CA ILE A 213 -16.86 6.31 16.55
C ILE A 213 -15.63 7.19 16.69
N VAL A 214 -15.54 7.88 17.82
CA VAL A 214 -14.37 8.69 18.18
C VAL A 214 -13.28 7.75 18.69
N PHE A 215 -12.04 8.08 18.40
CA PHE A 215 -10.89 7.35 18.91
C PHE A 215 -10.87 7.41 20.45
N ALA A 216 -11.14 6.27 21.09
CA ALA A 216 -11.01 6.08 22.54
C ALA A 216 -9.60 5.55 22.88
N GLY A 217 -8.56 6.22 22.38
CA GLY A 217 -7.20 5.85 22.74
C GLY A 217 -6.73 6.71 23.89
N GLU A 218 -6.38 6.06 25.00
CA GLU A 218 -5.43 6.61 25.96
C GLU A 218 -4.27 7.21 25.17
N GLY A 219 -4.05 8.51 25.36
CA GLY A 219 -3.07 9.25 24.59
C GLY A 219 -1.75 8.50 24.62
N ILE A 220 -1.05 8.49 23.48
CA ILE A 220 0.34 8.02 23.37
C ILE A 220 1.23 8.59 24.50
N ALA A 221 0.83 9.74 25.07
CA ALA A 221 1.38 10.32 26.29
C ALA A 221 1.48 9.35 27.49
N GLN A 222 0.52 8.45 27.71
CA GLN A 222 0.48 7.57 28.88
C GLN A 222 1.38 6.33 28.71
N GLN A 223 1.45 5.75 27.50
CA GLN A 223 2.34 4.61 27.21
C GLN A 223 3.81 5.03 27.02
N GLU A 224 4.07 6.25 26.53
CA GLU A 224 5.44 6.77 26.40
C GLU A 224 6.04 7.25 27.73
N MET A 225 5.21 7.69 28.68
CA MET A 225 5.66 7.93 30.06
C MET A 225 5.98 6.61 30.79
N ALA A 226 5.36 5.49 30.41
CA ALA A 226 5.66 4.18 31.00
C ALA A 226 6.91 3.51 30.40
N ALA A 227 7.28 3.82 29.15
CA ALA A 227 8.50 3.34 28.49
C ALA A 227 9.77 4.11 28.87
N ALA A 228 9.62 5.22 29.61
CA ALA A 228 10.69 5.68 30.49
C ALA A 228 10.76 4.74 31.71
N THR A 229 11.02 3.45 31.47
CA THR A 229 11.64 2.65 32.52
C THR A 229 12.92 3.37 32.88
N ASP A 230 12.91 4.01 34.05
CA ASP A 230 14.09 4.18 34.89
C ASP A 230 14.64 2.76 35.09
N TYR A 231 15.35 2.26 34.08
CA TYR A 231 16.30 1.20 34.30
C TYR A 231 17.23 1.78 35.34
N ALA A 232 17.22 1.21 36.56
CA ALA A 232 18.26 1.44 37.53
C ALA A 232 19.57 1.30 36.74
N VAL A 233 20.24 2.43 36.48
CA VAL A 233 21.40 2.46 35.59
C VAL A 233 22.50 1.77 36.36
N ASP A 234 22.58 0.45 36.23
CA ASP A 234 23.77 -0.28 36.61
C ASP A 234 24.92 0.41 35.88
N ASN A 235 25.86 0.97 36.63
CA ASN A 235 26.96 1.79 36.13
C ASN A 235 28.05 0.92 35.48
N THR A 236 27.62 0.00 34.61
CA THR A 236 28.49 -0.93 33.88
C THR A 236 28.95 -0.30 32.57
N PRO A 237 30.13 -0.69 32.06
CA PRO A 237 30.58 -0.27 30.73
C PRO A 237 29.56 -0.56 29.61
N ALA A 238 28.84 -1.69 29.68
CA ALA A 238 27.81 -2.06 28.71
C ALA A 238 26.64 -1.08 28.73
N SER A 239 26.11 -0.75 29.92
CA SER A 239 25.02 0.22 30.08
C SER A 239 25.38 1.61 29.53
N LYS A 240 26.65 2.02 29.68
CA LYS A 240 27.16 3.27 29.06
C LYS A 240 27.18 3.21 27.54
N MET A 241 27.55 2.07 26.94
CA MET A 241 27.51 1.89 25.48
C MET A 241 26.07 1.90 24.95
N GLU A 242 25.17 1.17 25.59
CA GLU A 242 23.75 1.12 25.20
C GLU A 242 23.06 2.49 25.25
N ASN A 243 23.52 3.37 26.15
CA ASN A 243 23.03 4.74 26.31
C ASN A 243 23.92 5.82 25.66
N SER A 244 24.91 5.42 24.84
CA SER A 244 25.86 6.36 24.22
C SER A 244 25.26 7.03 22.99
N ARG A 245 25.13 8.37 23.06
CA ARG A 245 24.73 9.17 21.89
C ARG A 245 25.77 9.14 20.77
N LEU A 246 27.04 9.01 21.12
CA LEU A 246 28.13 8.96 20.15
C LEU A 246 27.98 7.75 19.22
N ILE A 247 27.59 6.59 19.76
CA ILE A 247 27.37 5.38 18.95
C ILE A 247 26.24 5.61 17.95
N SER A 248 25.10 6.16 18.39
CA SER A 248 23.99 6.52 17.50
C SER A 248 24.44 7.50 16.40
N ILE A 249 25.20 8.54 16.74
CA ILE A 249 25.69 9.52 15.76
C ILE A 249 26.61 8.87 14.74
N LEU A 250 27.58 8.06 15.18
CA LEU A 250 28.55 7.43 14.28
C LEU A 250 27.89 6.45 13.31
N VAL A 251 26.99 5.59 13.81
CA VAL A 251 26.30 4.61 12.94
C VAL A 251 25.30 5.29 12.00
N SER A 252 24.58 6.30 12.47
CA SER A 252 23.70 7.09 11.62
C SER A 252 24.45 7.90 10.58
N ALA A 253 25.64 8.42 10.91
CA ALA A 253 26.48 9.14 9.95
C ALA A 253 26.87 8.22 8.78
N LEU A 254 27.23 6.96 9.03
CA LEU A 254 27.54 6.00 7.95
C LEU A 254 26.36 5.83 6.99
N GLY A 255 25.17 5.59 7.53
CA GLY A 255 23.96 5.43 6.72
C GLY A 255 23.58 6.70 5.95
N ILE A 256 23.61 7.86 6.62
CA ILE A 256 23.24 9.14 6.02
C ILE A 256 24.26 9.54 4.94
N ILE A 257 25.56 9.35 5.16
CA ILE A 257 26.60 9.63 4.16
C ILE A 257 26.38 8.75 2.92
N TYR A 258 26.08 7.46 3.10
CA TYR A 258 25.75 6.60 1.97
C TYR A 258 24.51 7.10 1.23
N LEU A 259 23.44 7.50 1.92
CA LEU A 259 22.24 8.03 1.26
C LEU A 259 22.55 9.30 0.47
N VAL A 260 23.34 10.22 1.03
CA VAL A 260 23.77 11.43 0.32
C VAL A 260 24.55 11.07 -0.94
N PHE A 261 25.50 10.14 -0.83
CA PHE A 261 26.26 9.65 -1.98
C PHE A 261 25.36 8.96 -3.02
N TYR A 262 24.42 8.12 -2.57
CA TYR A 262 23.46 7.44 -3.43
C TYR A 262 22.62 8.44 -4.23
N PHE A 263 22.07 9.48 -3.59
CA PHE A 263 21.27 10.49 -4.29
C PHE A 263 22.13 11.41 -5.16
N ALA A 264 23.39 11.66 -4.80
CA ALA A 264 24.32 12.42 -5.63
C ALA A 264 24.71 11.67 -6.92
N ASP A 265 24.90 10.35 -6.83
CA ASP A 265 25.29 9.51 -7.97
C ASP A 265 24.09 9.06 -8.83
N LYS A 266 22.98 8.67 -8.19
CA LYS A 266 21.80 8.08 -8.86
C LYS A 266 20.64 9.06 -9.07
N GLY A 267 20.74 10.30 -8.58
CA GLY A 267 19.62 11.25 -8.55
C GLY A 267 18.53 10.83 -7.56
N PHE A 268 17.36 11.48 -7.61
CA PHE A 268 16.23 11.20 -6.71
C PHE A 268 15.52 9.88 -7.05
N LYS A 269 16.15 8.75 -6.71
CA LYS A 269 15.63 7.40 -6.95
C LYS A 269 15.25 6.71 -5.64
N LEU A 270 13.98 6.79 -5.26
CA LEU A 270 13.48 6.09 -4.07
C LEU A 270 13.09 4.65 -4.39
N ASN A 271 13.67 3.70 -3.67
CA ASN A 271 13.21 2.31 -3.62
C ASN A 271 12.96 1.90 -2.16
N LEU A 272 12.39 0.70 -1.93
CA LEU A 272 12.08 0.23 -0.58
C LEU A 272 13.32 0.20 0.32
N ASP A 273 14.44 -0.33 -0.16
CA ASP A 273 15.66 -0.45 0.65
C ASP A 273 16.22 0.93 1.05
N VAL A 274 16.22 1.90 0.13
CA VAL A 274 16.65 3.29 0.38
C VAL A 274 15.72 3.98 1.39
N VAL A 275 14.40 3.76 1.28
CA VAL A 275 13.42 4.31 2.23
C VAL A 275 13.58 3.67 3.61
N ILE A 276 13.67 2.33 3.68
CA ILE A 276 13.91 1.57 4.92
C ILE A 276 15.21 2.05 5.57
N MET A 277 16.26 2.22 4.77
CA MET A 277 17.55 2.67 5.25
C MET A 277 17.50 4.12 5.78
N GLY A 278 16.80 5.01 5.07
CA GLY A 278 16.51 6.36 5.54
C GLY A 278 15.78 6.36 6.87
N PHE A 279 14.69 5.61 6.97
CA PHE A 279 13.91 5.47 8.20
C PHE A 279 14.73 4.89 9.35
N LEU A 280 15.52 3.84 9.08
CA LEU A 280 16.36 3.19 10.07
C LEU A 280 17.40 4.15 10.67
N PHE A 281 18.22 4.77 9.82
CA PHE A 281 19.33 5.59 10.30
C PHE A 281 18.88 6.95 10.85
N LEU A 282 17.82 7.54 10.29
CA LEU A 282 17.17 8.69 10.91
C LEU A 282 16.53 8.29 12.24
N GLY A 283 15.88 7.14 12.32
CA GLY A 283 15.31 6.61 13.57
C GLY A 283 16.36 6.48 14.66
N ILE A 284 17.51 5.86 14.36
CA ILE A 284 18.64 5.73 15.29
C ILE A 284 19.15 7.10 15.75
N LEU A 285 19.31 8.05 14.82
CA LEU A 285 19.83 9.38 15.11
C LEU A 285 18.86 10.17 16.01
N LEU A 286 17.58 10.16 15.66
CA LEU A 286 16.56 11.00 16.28
C LEU A 286 16.06 10.45 17.63
N HIS A 287 16.22 9.16 17.90
CA HIS A 287 16.02 8.58 19.25
C HIS A 287 17.18 8.91 20.21
N GLY A 288 18.34 9.28 19.66
CA GLY A 288 19.49 9.80 20.40
C GLY A 288 20.38 8.73 21.02
N THR A 289 19.86 7.61 21.52
CA THR A 289 20.67 6.49 22.06
C THR A 289 20.23 5.14 21.48
N PRO A 290 21.14 4.14 21.37
CA PRO A 290 20.79 2.80 20.90
C PRO A 290 19.65 2.16 21.71
N ARG A 291 19.68 2.29 23.04
CA ARG A 291 18.63 1.77 23.93
C ARG A 291 17.24 2.30 23.58
N LYS A 292 17.09 3.63 23.48
CA LYS A 292 15.81 4.27 23.13
C LYS A 292 15.32 3.91 21.74
N PHE A 293 16.25 3.70 20.81
CA PHE A 293 15.91 3.22 19.47
C PHE A 293 15.39 1.77 19.51
N LEU A 294 16.09 0.88 20.22
CA LEU A 294 15.69 -0.53 20.35
C LEU A 294 14.36 -0.70 21.09
N ASP A 295 14.12 0.08 22.15
CA ASP A 295 12.84 0.05 22.87
C ASP A 295 11.68 0.43 21.93
N ALA A 296 11.85 1.46 21.10
CA ALA A 296 10.85 1.83 20.10
C ALA A 296 10.70 0.79 18.97
N MET A 297 11.79 0.17 18.52
CA MET A 297 11.75 -0.93 17.56
C MET A 297 11.00 -2.14 18.11
N ASN A 298 11.15 -2.47 19.39
CA ASN A 298 10.46 -3.60 20.03
C ASN A 298 8.94 -3.40 20.03
N GLU A 299 8.46 -2.17 20.26
CA GLU A 299 7.04 -1.86 20.11
C GLU A 299 6.59 -1.93 18.65
N ALA A 300 7.40 -1.38 17.72
CA ALA A 300 7.11 -1.40 16.30
C ALA A 300 6.99 -2.83 15.74
N VAL A 301 7.85 -3.77 16.15
CA VAL A 301 7.85 -5.17 15.70
C VAL A 301 6.51 -5.86 15.95
N LYS A 302 5.82 -5.53 17.06
CA LYS A 302 4.51 -6.12 17.40
C LYS A 302 3.44 -5.86 16.35
N THR A 303 3.61 -4.83 15.51
CA THR A 303 2.68 -4.47 14.43
C THR A 303 2.82 -5.33 13.17
N THR A 304 3.77 -6.27 13.12
CA THR A 304 4.14 -6.99 11.87
C THR A 304 3.53 -8.38 11.71
N THR A 305 2.84 -8.92 12.73
CA THR A 305 2.32 -10.31 12.73
C THR A 305 1.48 -10.62 11.50
N GLY A 306 0.60 -9.70 11.10
CA GLY A 306 -0.26 -9.88 9.92
C GLY A 306 0.55 -10.08 8.63
N ILE A 307 1.61 -9.30 8.45
CA ILE A 307 2.49 -9.37 7.27
C ILE A 307 3.22 -10.71 7.25
N VAL A 308 3.89 -11.06 8.36
CA VAL A 308 4.73 -12.27 8.46
C VAL A 308 3.92 -13.54 8.18
N VAL A 309 2.69 -13.61 8.68
CA VAL A 309 1.83 -14.80 8.53
C VAL A 309 1.17 -14.87 7.16
N GLN A 310 0.67 -13.74 6.62
CA GLN A 310 -0.19 -13.76 5.44
C GLN A 310 0.58 -13.76 4.11
N PHE A 311 1.73 -13.08 4.04
CA PHE A 311 2.46 -12.93 2.78
C PHE A 311 2.84 -14.26 2.10
N PRO A 312 3.29 -15.30 2.84
CA PRO A 312 3.54 -16.61 2.24
C PRO A 312 2.30 -17.27 1.62
N PHE A 313 1.10 -17.06 2.20
CA PHE A 313 -0.15 -17.58 1.62
C PHE A 313 -0.47 -16.91 0.29
N TYR A 314 -0.33 -15.58 0.21
CA TYR A 314 -0.49 -14.86 -1.07
C TYR A 314 0.54 -15.32 -2.09
N ALA A 315 1.78 -15.58 -1.69
CA ALA A 315 2.80 -16.15 -2.58
C ALA A 315 2.40 -17.54 -3.12
N GLY A 316 1.81 -18.40 -2.27
CA GLY A 316 1.26 -19.68 -2.70
C GLY A 316 0.08 -19.54 -3.68
N ILE A 317 -0.80 -18.57 -3.45
CA ILE A 317 -1.90 -18.24 -4.39
C ILE A 317 -1.34 -17.80 -5.74
N ILE A 318 -0.32 -16.95 -5.77
CA ILE A 318 0.34 -16.51 -7.00
C ILE A 318 0.93 -17.71 -7.75
N GLY A 319 1.56 -18.66 -7.03
CA GLY A 319 2.05 -19.91 -7.59
C GLY A 319 0.95 -20.70 -8.31
N MET A 320 -0.20 -20.89 -7.64
CA MET A 320 -1.36 -21.54 -8.25
C MET A 320 -1.91 -20.75 -9.44
N MET A 321 -2.14 -19.44 -9.32
CA MET A 321 -2.72 -18.60 -10.38
C MET A 321 -1.88 -18.63 -11.66
N THR A 322 -0.56 -18.61 -11.51
CA THR A 322 0.40 -18.57 -12.61
C THR A 322 0.58 -19.96 -13.24
N ALA A 323 0.92 -20.97 -12.44
CA ALA A 323 1.26 -22.29 -12.95
C ALA A 323 0.03 -23.10 -13.43
N SER A 324 -1.17 -22.83 -12.88
CA SER A 324 -2.40 -23.45 -13.38
C SER A 324 -2.88 -22.88 -14.73
N GLY A 325 -2.46 -21.65 -15.07
CA GLY A 325 -2.95 -20.90 -16.22
C GLY A 325 -4.23 -20.09 -15.94
N LEU A 326 -4.75 -20.08 -14.72
CA LEU A 326 -5.95 -19.30 -14.35
C LEU A 326 -5.80 -17.81 -14.67
N ALA A 327 -4.64 -17.22 -14.37
CA ALA A 327 -4.41 -15.81 -14.65
C ALA A 327 -4.49 -15.49 -16.16
N ALA A 328 -4.03 -16.43 -17.00
CA ALA A 328 -4.14 -16.33 -18.44
C ALA A 328 -5.58 -16.50 -18.92
N SER A 329 -6.32 -17.48 -18.39
CA SER A 329 -7.73 -17.69 -18.72
C SER A 329 -8.59 -16.46 -18.43
N ILE A 330 -8.39 -15.80 -17.29
CA ILE A 330 -9.08 -14.55 -16.94
C ILE A 330 -8.72 -13.44 -17.93
N SER A 331 -7.44 -13.28 -18.26
CA SER A 331 -6.98 -12.28 -19.23
C SER A 331 -7.60 -12.51 -20.60
N GLN A 332 -7.63 -13.76 -21.07
CA GLN A 332 -8.19 -14.14 -22.37
C GLN A 332 -9.69 -13.90 -22.49
N TRP A 333 -10.44 -14.07 -21.40
CA TRP A 333 -11.86 -13.74 -21.40
C TRP A 333 -12.10 -12.25 -21.69
N PHE A 334 -11.37 -11.34 -21.05
CA PHE A 334 -11.46 -9.91 -21.32
C PHE A 334 -10.96 -9.54 -22.72
N ILE A 335 -9.88 -10.18 -23.20
CA ILE A 335 -9.39 -10.02 -24.58
C ILE A 335 -10.51 -10.37 -25.58
N SER A 336 -11.21 -11.49 -25.39
CA SER A 336 -12.22 -11.99 -26.36
C SER A 336 -13.41 -11.07 -26.59
N ILE A 337 -13.69 -10.16 -25.65
CA ILE A 337 -14.78 -9.17 -25.73
C ILE A 337 -14.27 -7.76 -26.06
N SER A 338 -12.97 -7.58 -26.24
CA SER A 338 -12.34 -6.27 -26.44
C SER A 338 -12.38 -5.79 -27.89
N THR A 339 -12.43 -4.47 -28.04
CA THR A 339 -12.17 -3.73 -29.29
C THR A 339 -10.96 -2.81 -29.06
N PRO A 340 -10.34 -2.22 -30.10
CA PRO A 340 -9.22 -1.29 -29.90
C PRO A 340 -9.53 -0.17 -28.89
N THR A 341 -10.76 0.35 -28.89
CA THR A 341 -11.20 1.40 -27.96
C THR A 341 -11.41 0.88 -26.54
N THR A 342 -12.02 -0.30 -26.37
CA THR A 342 -12.34 -0.85 -25.04
C THR A 342 -11.20 -1.66 -24.42
N PHE A 343 -10.17 -2.00 -25.19
CA PHE A 343 -9.09 -2.89 -24.77
C PHE A 343 -8.30 -2.38 -23.54
N PRO A 344 -7.88 -1.10 -23.45
CA PRO A 344 -7.25 -0.59 -22.23
C PRO A 344 -8.17 -0.64 -21.01
N LEU A 345 -9.46 -0.34 -21.17
CA LEU A 345 -10.44 -0.42 -20.09
C LEU A 345 -10.59 -1.85 -19.57
N PHE A 346 -10.76 -2.82 -20.47
CA PHE A 346 -10.91 -4.23 -20.11
C PHE A 346 -9.61 -4.83 -19.59
N THR A 347 -8.46 -4.35 -20.04
CA THR A 347 -7.17 -4.64 -19.42
C THR A 347 -7.15 -4.16 -17.97
N PHE A 348 -7.60 -2.93 -17.70
CA PHE A 348 -7.70 -2.37 -16.35
C PHE A 348 -8.62 -3.19 -15.44
N TRP A 349 -9.81 -3.59 -15.93
CA TRP A 349 -10.72 -4.44 -15.15
C TRP A 349 -10.17 -5.85 -14.93
N SER A 350 -9.56 -6.45 -15.95
CA SER A 350 -8.87 -7.74 -15.84
C SER A 350 -7.76 -7.68 -14.79
N ALA A 351 -6.94 -6.63 -14.84
CA ALA A 351 -5.90 -6.34 -13.89
C ALA A 351 -6.43 -6.17 -12.46
N GLY A 352 -7.52 -5.42 -12.28
CA GLY A 352 -8.18 -5.27 -10.98
C GLY A 352 -8.69 -6.59 -10.42
N LEU A 353 -9.29 -7.44 -11.25
CA LEU A 353 -9.76 -8.76 -10.85
C LEU A 353 -8.60 -9.68 -10.45
N LEU A 354 -7.52 -9.70 -11.25
CA LEU A 354 -6.34 -10.52 -10.95
C LEU A 354 -5.63 -10.09 -9.67
N ASN A 355 -5.57 -8.78 -9.41
CA ASN A 355 -4.90 -8.24 -8.23
C ASN A 355 -5.53 -8.68 -6.90
N ILE A 356 -6.82 -9.06 -6.90
CA ILE A 356 -7.46 -9.70 -5.73
C ILE A 356 -6.71 -10.98 -5.32
N PHE A 357 -6.13 -11.69 -6.29
CA PHE A 357 -5.37 -12.93 -6.10
C PHE A 357 -3.85 -12.73 -6.11
N ILE A 358 -3.36 -11.72 -6.85
CA ILE A 358 -1.94 -11.43 -7.06
C ILE A 358 -1.68 -9.97 -6.63
N PRO A 359 -1.60 -9.66 -5.31
CA PRO A 359 -1.47 -8.28 -4.82
C PRO A 359 -0.03 -7.75 -4.96
N SER A 360 0.50 -7.73 -6.17
CA SER A 360 1.87 -7.30 -6.48
C SER A 360 1.97 -6.77 -7.90
N GLY A 361 2.15 -5.46 -8.07
CA GLY A 361 2.27 -4.86 -9.40
C GLY A 361 3.39 -5.41 -10.27
N GLY A 362 4.55 -5.73 -9.68
CA GLY A 362 5.64 -6.38 -10.40
C GLY A 362 5.31 -7.82 -10.79
N GLY A 363 4.72 -8.60 -9.87
CA GLY A 363 4.28 -9.96 -10.15
C GLY A 363 3.16 -10.00 -11.19
N GLN A 364 2.22 -9.06 -11.12
CA GLN A 364 1.13 -8.91 -12.05
C GLN A 364 1.63 -8.51 -13.45
N TRP A 365 2.60 -7.60 -13.55
CA TRP A 365 3.26 -7.28 -14.82
C TRP A 365 3.87 -8.52 -15.47
N ALA A 366 4.60 -9.33 -14.69
CA ALA A 366 5.27 -10.54 -15.17
C ALA A 366 4.29 -11.59 -15.71
N VAL A 367 3.06 -11.62 -15.19
CA VAL A 367 2.02 -12.58 -15.61
C VAL A 367 1.16 -12.02 -16.75
N GLN A 368 0.67 -10.80 -16.63
CA GLN A 368 -0.34 -10.25 -17.52
C GLN A 368 0.27 -9.50 -18.73
N GLY A 369 1.43 -8.87 -18.56
CA GLY A 369 2.15 -8.17 -19.63
C GLY A 369 2.40 -9.04 -20.88
N PRO A 370 3.00 -10.25 -20.75
CA PRO A 370 3.23 -11.14 -21.89
C PRO A 370 1.96 -11.58 -22.63
N ILE A 371 0.79 -11.46 -21.99
CA ILE A 371 -0.50 -11.88 -22.55
C ILE A 371 -1.19 -10.72 -23.25
N MET A 372 -1.20 -9.53 -22.63
CA MET A 372 -1.93 -8.37 -23.15
C MET A 372 -1.17 -7.62 -24.25
N LEU A 373 0.16 -7.58 -24.20
CA LEU A 373 0.95 -6.77 -25.14
C LEU A 373 0.93 -7.28 -26.59
N PRO A 374 0.98 -8.59 -26.87
CA PRO A 374 0.82 -9.08 -28.25
C PRO A 374 -0.53 -8.67 -28.85
N VAL A 375 -1.61 -8.78 -28.07
CA VAL A 375 -2.96 -8.36 -28.48
C VAL A 375 -3.02 -6.85 -28.69
N ALA A 376 -2.35 -6.06 -27.85
CA ALA A 376 -2.23 -4.61 -28.04
C ALA A 376 -1.61 -4.26 -29.40
N THR A 377 -0.55 -4.99 -29.80
CA THR A 377 0.08 -4.82 -31.12
C THR A 377 -0.89 -5.14 -32.25
N GLU A 378 -1.62 -6.25 -32.16
CA GLU A 378 -2.61 -6.65 -33.17
C GLU A 378 -3.76 -5.64 -33.31
N LEU A 379 -4.21 -5.08 -32.19
CA LEU A 379 -5.28 -4.08 -32.14
C LEU A 379 -4.79 -2.64 -32.42
N GLY A 380 -3.49 -2.41 -32.58
CA GLY A 380 -2.91 -1.09 -32.78
C GLY A 380 -3.02 -0.17 -31.56
N VAL A 381 -3.08 -0.73 -30.36
CA VAL A 381 -3.21 0.01 -29.09
C VAL A 381 -1.83 0.24 -28.47
N SER A 382 -1.59 1.44 -27.94
CA SER A 382 -0.32 1.81 -27.28
C SER A 382 0.05 0.85 -26.14
N HIS A 383 1.25 0.29 -26.19
CA HIS A 383 1.82 -0.53 -25.12
C HIS A 383 1.95 0.23 -23.81
N ALA A 384 2.30 1.52 -23.85
CA ALA A 384 2.38 2.37 -22.66
C ALA A 384 1.02 2.49 -21.97
N LYS A 385 -0.05 2.67 -22.75
CA LYS A 385 -1.42 2.74 -22.24
C LYS A 385 -1.87 1.44 -21.61
N VAL A 386 -1.56 0.30 -22.24
CA VAL A 386 -1.86 -1.05 -21.73
C VAL A 386 -1.08 -1.34 -20.44
N ALA A 387 0.19 -0.96 -20.39
CA ALA A 387 1.00 -1.07 -19.18
C ALA A 387 0.41 -0.23 -18.03
N MET A 388 -0.04 0.99 -18.32
CA MET A 388 -0.73 1.82 -17.34
C MET A 388 -2.10 1.25 -16.94
N ALA A 389 -2.82 0.57 -17.83
CA ALA A 389 -4.06 -0.13 -17.48
C ALA A 389 -3.82 -1.25 -16.48
N ILE A 390 -2.77 -2.04 -16.67
CA ILE A 390 -2.35 -3.07 -15.72
C ILE A 390 -1.97 -2.43 -14.38
N ALA A 391 -1.19 -1.36 -14.41
CA ALA A 391 -0.77 -0.62 -13.22
C ALA A 391 -1.94 -0.07 -12.41
N TRP A 392 -2.89 0.59 -13.07
CA TRP A 392 -4.07 1.14 -12.39
C TRP A 392 -4.99 0.04 -11.87
N GLY A 393 -5.07 -1.11 -12.53
CA GLY A 393 -5.88 -2.24 -12.04
C GLY A 393 -5.35 -2.80 -10.73
N ASP A 394 -4.03 -2.99 -10.65
CA ASP A 394 -3.33 -3.34 -9.40
C ASP A 394 -3.60 -2.31 -8.30
N ALA A 395 -3.37 -1.03 -8.58
CA ALA A 395 -3.58 0.03 -7.60
C ALA A 395 -5.03 0.15 -7.12
N TRP A 396 -5.99 -0.07 -8.02
CA TRP A 396 -7.40 0.13 -7.77
C TRP A 396 -7.95 -0.85 -6.74
N THR A 397 -7.80 -2.15 -6.97
CA THR A 397 -8.41 -3.16 -6.08
C THR A 397 -7.61 -3.38 -4.80
N ASN A 398 -6.41 -2.80 -4.66
CA ASN A 398 -5.73 -2.71 -3.37
C ASN A 398 -6.62 -2.04 -2.31
N LEU A 399 -7.51 -1.11 -2.68
CA LEU A 399 -8.46 -0.49 -1.75
C LEU A 399 -9.32 -1.48 -0.97
N ILE A 400 -9.63 -2.64 -1.55
CA ILE A 400 -10.44 -3.68 -0.89
C ILE A 400 -9.63 -4.91 -0.49
N GLN A 401 -8.31 -4.87 -0.67
CA GLN A 401 -7.41 -5.96 -0.32
C GLN A 401 -6.91 -5.77 1.12
N PRO A 402 -7.28 -6.65 2.08
CA PRO A 402 -6.84 -6.51 3.47
C PRO A 402 -5.32 -6.52 3.62
N PHE A 403 -4.59 -7.25 2.75
CA PHE A 403 -3.13 -7.36 2.73
C PHE A 403 -2.41 -6.02 2.87
N TRP A 404 -2.80 -5.02 2.06
CA TRP A 404 -2.17 -3.70 2.03
C TRP A 404 -2.63 -2.78 3.16
N ALA A 405 -3.79 -3.04 3.74
CA ALA A 405 -4.32 -2.28 4.86
C ALA A 405 -3.66 -2.66 6.20
N LEU A 406 -3.12 -3.88 6.33
CA LEU A 406 -2.54 -4.40 7.59
C LEU A 406 -1.55 -3.43 8.26
N PRO A 407 -0.58 -2.81 7.55
CA PRO A 407 0.36 -1.89 8.19
C PRO A 407 -0.37 -0.70 8.84
N VAL A 408 -1.32 -0.10 8.12
CA VAL A 408 -2.09 1.07 8.61
C VAL A 408 -3.02 0.67 9.74
N LEU A 409 -3.67 -0.49 9.62
CA LEU A 409 -4.60 -1.04 10.62
C LEU A 409 -3.89 -1.38 11.93
N ALA A 410 -2.70 -1.98 11.86
CA ALA A 410 -1.89 -2.31 13.03
C ALA A 410 -1.45 -1.05 13.78
N LEU A 411 -1.13 0.04 13.07
CA LEU A 411 -0.83 1.34 13.67
C LEU A 411 -2.05 1.99 14.32
N ALA A 412 -3.22 1.84 13.71
CA ALA A 412 -4.48 2.42 14.14
C ALA A 412 -5.19 1.62 15.26
N GLY A 413 -4.82 0.36 15.46
CA GLY A 413 -5.55 -0.52 16.38
C GLY A 413 -6.97 -0.86 15.90
N LEU A 414 -7.17 -0.89 14.57
CA LEU A 414 -8.44 -1.25 13.94
C LEU A 414 -8.32 -2.58 13.19
N GLY A 415 -9.42 -3.29 13.04
CA GLY A 415 -9.53 -4.44 12.15
C GLY A 415 -9.90 -4.03 10.73
N ALA A 416 -9.67 -4.91 9.75
CA ALA A 416 -10.01 -4.63 8.35
C ALA A 416 -11.50 -4.31 8.16
N ARG A 417 -12.37 -4.98 8.92
CA ARG A 417 -13.84 -4.77 8.88
C ARG A 417 -14.26 -3.35 9.25
N ASP A 418 -13.43 -2.62 9.99
CA ASP A 418 -13.76 -1.27 10.46
C ASP A 418 -13.69 -0.24 9.35
N ILE A 419 -12.80 -0.43 8.36
CA ILE A 419 -12.53 0.56 7.31
C ILE A 419 -12.99 0.13 5.91
N MET A 420 -13.09 -1.18 5.67
CA MET A 420 -13.27 -1.72 4.31
C MET A 420 -14.60 -1.31 3.67
N GLY A 421 -15.64 -1.00 4.45
CA GLY A 421 -16.90 -0.46 3.94
C GLY A 421 -16.74 0.91 3.28
N TYR A 422 -15.90 1.78 3.84
CA TYR A 422 -15.55 3.07 3.23
C TYR A 422 -14.64 2.86 2.02
N CYS A 423 -13.69 1.94 2.11
CA CYS A 423 -12.78 1.64 1.01
C CYS A 423 -13.51 1.07 -0.21
N LEU A 424 -14.59 0.31 -0.01
CA LEU A 424 -15.46 -0.14 -1.10
C LEU A 424 -16.15 1.02 -1.83
N MET A 425 -16.57 2.07 -1.11
CA MET A 425 -17.10 3.28 -1.76
C MET A 425 -16.02 4.01 -2.55
N MET A 426 -14.81 4.12 -2.00
CA MET A 426 -13.66 4.69 -2.71
C MET A 426 -13.32 3.87 -3.96
N LEU A 427 -13.39 2.53 -3.89
CA LEU A 427 -13.19 1.62 -5.01
C LEU A 427 -14.16 1.94 -6.15
N ILE A 428 -15.46 2.05 -5.86
CA ILE A 428 -16.47 2.32 -6.89
C ILE A 428 -16.19 3.66 -7.58
N VAL A 429 -15.93 4.72 -6.79
CA VAL A 429 -15.72 6.06 -7.36
C VAL A 429 -14.41 6.15 -8.14
N THR A 430 -13.31 5.68 -7.58
CA THR A 430 -12.00 5.70 -8.27
C THR A 430 -12.01 4.80 -9.50
N GLY A 431 -12.66 3.64 -9.43
CA GLY A 431 -12.85 2.73 -10.56
C GLY A 431 -13.59 3.40 -11.73
N ALA A 432 -14.62 4.19 -11.44
CA ALA A 432 -15.32 4.97 -12.45
C ALA A 432 -14.41 6.05 -13.08
N ILE A 433 -13.64 6.78 -12.27
CA ILE A 433 -12.71 7.81 -12.75
C ILE A 433 -11.64 7.20 -13.65
N ILE A 434 -11.01 6.11 -13.20
CA ILE A 434 -9.96 5.41 -13.96
C ILE A 434 -10.54 4.83 -15.25
N SER A 435 -11.73 4.22 -15.19
CA SER A 435 -12.41 3.68 -16.37
C SER A 435 -12.67 4.76 -17.42
N LEU A 436 -13.16 5.94 -17.00
CA LEU A 436 -13.35 7.09 -17.88
C LEU A 436 -12.02 7.58 -18.45
N GLY A 437 -10.96 7.59 -17.65
CA GLY A 437 -9.60 7.92 -18.11
C GLY A 437 -9.13 7.03 -19.27
N PHE A 438 -9.39 5.73 -19.22
CA PHE A 438 -9.02 4.82 -20.31
C PHE A 438 -9.94 4.85 -21.54
N LEU A 439 -11.17 5.35 -21.38
CA LEU A 439 -12.13 5.49 -22.48
C LEU A 439 -12.02 6.83 -23.23
N LEU A 440 -11.64 7.91 -22.54
CA LEU A 440 -11.62 9.27 -23.10
C LEU A 440 -10.28 9.63 -23.75
N PHE A 441 -9.17 9.13 -23.20
CA PHE A 441 -7.86 9.08 -23.84
C PHE A 441 -7.72 7.72 -24.50
#